data_AF-A0A7W8VXD6-F1
#
_entry.id   AF-A0A7W8VXD6-F1
#
_cell.length_a   1.000
_cell.length_b   1.000
_cell.length_c   1.000
_cell.angle_alpha   90.00
_cell.angle_beta   90.00
_cell.angle_gamma   90.00
#
_symmetry.space_group_name_H-M   'P 1'
#
loop_
_entity.id
_entity.type
_entity.pdbx_description
1 polymer ?
#
loop_
_entity_poly.entity_id
_entity_poly.type
_entity_poly.pdbx_seq_one_letter_code
_entity_poly.pdbx_strand_id
1 'polypeptide(L)'
;MVRDGNDDRVLLAPWLRDRSINRLIEVAQYRTDERNPIFRNNPLVTCFPGPLTHIGAQAVLAAEPEKRPRDFFSLPVEIRKEYAEEVKYVFVPAPPHIKAIQRIVGIVRDSYRYRNPNDSAFERSLWRIVMAQAPIALSPSKGALGPASGAVMIGPTGSGKSTTIARSCEYIGYHRRTHEQFGGRPCLWPSFPILRVSAAGRTSERQLAVAIAAELDSLSEPHFENLFKKSADHVLQLSQMLTANLVGAVLIDDVQLLSRVGQRLREGMLNLIVGTMETSGVPFICAGTILLQDVLQRHRSQSEKLFAQGVLEIPPVRAGEEMHDICMKMWQRQIASLKMEMPPWFPNEVTRKTAGIRRYIAELCGPLFVQMAEENLKAISVGYVRDFADQQLSGIAVGVEIMNRAYKGQSVDSYQLKKYEEYIDSDAYRRQVLIRAARVKAVNERRAKKEMERQATKKTSRK
;
A
#
# COMPACT_ATOMS: atom_id res chain seq x y z
N MET A 1 -23.92 57.53 8.37
CA MET A 1 -22.65 58.30 8.36
C MET A 1 -22.15 58.24 9.79
N VAL A 2 -21.03 57.63 10.15
CA VAL A 2 -19.75 57.42 9.47
C VAL A 2 -19.31 55.96 9.70
N ARG A 3 -18.80 55.33 8.63
CA ARG A 3 -18.08 54.06 8.68
C ARG A 3 -16.62 54.40 8.99
N ASP A 4 -16.11 53.85 10.08
CA ASP A 4 -14.69 53.57 10.32
C ASP A 4 -14.68 52.12 10.81
N GLY A 5 -13.88 51.17 10.34
CA GLY A 5 -12.76 51.17 9.42
C GLY A 5 -12.00 49.87 9.75
N ASN A 6 -11.92 48.95 8.78
CA ASN A 6 -11.00 47.80 8.76
C ASN A 6 -10.85 46.97 10.06
N ASP A 7 -11.77 46.06 10.36
CA ASP A 7 -11.52 44.94 11.28
C ASP A 7 -11.13 43.69 10.47
N ASP A 8 -9.99 43.78 9.77
CA ASP A 8 -9.25 42.63 9.21
C ASP A 8 -8.57 41.87 10.36
N ARG A 9 -9.37 41.41 11.34
CA ARG A 9 -8.86 40.43 12.32
C ARG A 9 -8.67 39.13 11.58
N VAL A 10 -7.43 38.88 11.16
CA VAL A 10 -6.95 37.54 10.81
C VAL A 10 -7.25 36.64 12.01
N LEU A 11 -8.33 35.87 11.92
CA LEU A 11 -8.74 34.90 12.93
C LEU A 11 -7.77 33.72 12.83
N LEU A 12 -6.63 33.86 13.52
CA LEU A 12 -5.68 32.78 13.70
C LEU A 12 -6.31 31.73 14.61
N ALA A 13 -6.28 30.46 14.20
CA ALA A 13 -6.66 29.38 15.10
C ALA A 13 -5.81 29.48 16.39
N PRO A 14 -6.37 29.21 17.59
CA PRO A 14 -5.68 29.47 18.86
C PRO A 14 -4.30 28.81 18.98
N TRP A 15 -4.11 27.63 18.40
CA TRP A 15 -2.82 26.91 18.39
C TRP A 15 -1.79 27.45 17.36
N LEU A 16 -2.16 28.46 16.58
CA LEU A 16 -1.43 28.94 15.41
C LEU A 16 -0.77 30.30 15.64
N ARG A 17 -1.26 31.07 16.61
CA ARG A 17 -0.64 32.34 17.03
C ARG A 17 0.79 32.15 17.56
N ASP A 18 1.06 31.02 18.19
CA ASP A 18 2.37 30.72 18.80
C ASP A 18 3.38 30.12 17.80
N ARG A 19 2.96 29.76 16.57
CA ARG A 19 3.72 28.84 15.68
C ARG A 19 4.15 29.37 14.31
N SER A 20 3.83 30.62 13.98
CA SER A 20 4.33 31.27 12.76
C SER A 20 5.84 31.52 12.78
N ILE A 21 6.49 31.36 13.95
CA ILE A 21 7.86 31.83 14.22
C ILE A 21 8.96 30.89 13.68
N ASN A 22 8.67 29.61 13.38
CA ASN A 22 9.73 28.59 13.17
C ASN A 22 9.99 28.11 11.72
N ARG A 23 9.37 28.67 10.67
CA ARG A 23 9.66 28.40 9.23
C ARG A 23 9.69 26.91 8.75
N LEU A 24 9.09 25.97 9.47
CA LEU A 24 8.96 24.55 9.06
C LEU A 24 7.71 24.26 8.21
N ILE A 25 7.10 25.27 7.60
CA ILE A 25 5.75 25.19 7.03
C ILE A 25 5.80 25.37 5.51
N GLU A 26 5.36 24.35 4.76
CA GLU A 26 5.07 24.51 3.34
C GLU A 26 3.69 25.17 3.18
N VAL A 27 3.68 26.35 2.56
CA VAL A 27 2.43 27.02 2.18
C VAL A 27 1.74 26.20 1.07
N ALA A 28 0.45 25.96 1.24
CA ALA A 28 -0.33 25.22 0.25
C ALA A 28 -0.31 25.94 -1.11
N GLN A 29 0.21 25.25 -2.13
CA GLN A 29 0.11 25.68 -3.52
C GLN A 29 -1.09 25.02 -4.17
N TYR A 30 -1.88 25.76 -4.94
CA TYR A 30 -3.12 25.27 -5.53
C TYR A 30 -3.00 25.14 -7.04
N ARG A 31 -3.22 23.93 -7.57
CA ARG A 31 -3.31 23.72 -9.02
C ARG A 31 -4.60 24.28 -9.59
N THR A 32 -4.53 24.77 -10.83
CA THR A 32 -5.67 25.34 -11.59
C THR A 32 -6.26 24.37 -12.61
N ASP A 33 -5.71 23.16 -12.70
CA ASP A 33 -6.03 22.16 -13.72
C ASP A 33 -7.15 21.18 -13.31
N GLU A 34 -7.85 21.42 -12.20
CA GLU A 34 -8.94 20.56 -11.73
C GLU A 34 -10.14 20.64 -12.66
N ARG A 35 -10.37 19.57 -13.43
CA ARG A 35 -11.46 19.48 -14.42
C ARG A 35 -12.74 18.88 -13.84
N ASN A 36 -12.70 18.18 -12.71
CA ASN A 36 -13.88 17.54 -12.16
C ASN A 36 -14.76 18.59 -11.43
N PRO A 37 -15.99 18.85 -11.90
CA PRO A 37 -16.86 19.86 -11.31
C PRO A 37 -17.18 19.63 -9.83
N ILE A 38 -17.14 18.36 -9.38
CA ILE A 38 -17.42 17.98 -7.97
C ILE A 38 -16.39 18.63 -7.02
N PHE A 39 -15.15 18.80 -7.45
CA PHE A 39 -14.07 19.36 -6.64
C PHE A 39 -13.78 20.82 -6.96
N ARG A 40 -14.64 21.47 -7.75
CA ARG A 40 -14.50 22.88 -8.10
C ARG A 40 -14.48 23.72 -6.82
N ASN A 41 -13.53 24.65 -6.74
CA ASN A 41 -13.33 25.53 -5.58
C ASN A 41 -13.08 24.79 -4.25
N ASN A 42 -12.54 23.58 -4.29
CA ASN A 42 -12.11 22.87 -3.08
C ASN A 42 -10.59 22.96 -2.89
N PRO A 43 -10.09 23.85 -1.99
CA PRO A 43 -8.67 24.08 -1.80
C PRO A 43 -7.94 22.83 -1.27
N LEU A 44 -8.65 21.91 -0.61
CA LEU A 44 -8.05 20.69 -0.08
C LEU A 44 -7.78 19.65 -1.18
N VAL A 45 -8.47 19.70 -2.32
CA VAL A 45 -8.22 18.81 -3.46
C VAL A 45 -7.21 19.38 -4.45
N THR A 46 -7.13 20.70 -4.55
CA THR A 46 -6.20 21.38 -5.45
C THR A 46 -4.83 21.59 -4.81
N CYS A 47 -4.66 21.35 -3.50
CA CYS A 47 -3.37 21.52 -2.83
C CYS A 47 -2.39 20.34 -3.00
N PHE A 48 -2.81 19.22 -3.60
CA PHE A 48 -1.97 18.09 -3.97
C PHE A 48 -2.15 17.69 -5.44
N PRO A 49 -1.24 16.87 -6.00
CA PRO A 49 -1.32 16.42 -7.39
C PRO A 49 -2.67 15.78 -7.77
N GLY A 50 -3.03 15.93 -9.04
CA GLY A 50 -4.30 15.42 -9.58
C GLY A 50 -4.41 13.89 -9.62
N PRO A 51 -5.51 13.36 -10.17
CA PRO A 51 -5.64 11.92 -10.38
C PRO A 51 -4.58 11.41 -11.37
N LEU A 52 -4.05 10.22 -11.13
CA LEU A 52 -3.01 9.61 -11.96
C LEU A 52 -3.59 8.87 -13.16
N THR A 53 -3.05 9.12 -14.35
CA THR A 53 -3.21 8.22 -15.50
C THR A 53 -2.49 6.90 -15.23
N HIS A 54 -2.75 5.86 -16.03
CA HIS A 54 -2.03 4.58 -15.89
C HIS A 54 -0.51 4.76 -16.03
N ILE A 55 -0.06 5.54 -17.02
CA ILE A 55 1.35 5.83 -17.27
C ILE A 55 1.94 6.67 -16.12
N GLY A 56 1.21 7.69 -15.64
CA GLY A 56 1.66 8.49 -14.50
C GLY A 56 1.81 7.66 -13.23
N ALA A 57 0.84 6.79 -12.93
CA ALA A 57 0.90 5.88 -11.79
C ALA A 57 2.07 4.89 -11.91
N GLN A 58 2.32 4.37 -13.11
CA GLN A 58 3.50 3.54 -13.37
C GLN A 58 4.79 4.33 -13.13
N ALA A 59 4.90 5.58 -13.58
CA ALA A 59 6.10 6.40 -13.37
C ALA A 59 6.35 6.73 -11.90
N VAL A 60 5.30 7.11 -11.15
CA VAL A 60 5.38 7.37 -9.71
C VAL A 60 5.77 6.11 -8.93
N LEU A 61 5.21 4.96 -9.33
CA LEU A 61 5.49 3.71 -8.65
C LEU A 61 6.77 3.05 -9.13
N ALA A 62 7.30 3.32 -10.31
CA ALA A 62 8.53 2.72 -10.77
C ALA A 62 9.71 3.31 -10.00
N ALA A 63 10.68 2.48 -9.64
CA ALA A 63 11.98 3.00 -9.27
C ALA A 63 13.08 2.17 -9.91
N GLU A 64 14.07 2.91 -10.36
CA GLU A 64 15.29 2.36 -10.91
C GLU A 64 16.46 3.12 -10.28
N PRO A 65 17.53 2.41 -9.90
CA PRO A 65 18.76 3.04 -9.45
C PRO A 65 19.29 4.02 -10.48
N GLU A 66 20.06 5.01 -10.01
CA GLU A 66 20.70 6.01 -10.85
C GLU A 66 21.55 5.38 -11.97
N LYS A 67 21.83 6.18 -12.99
CA LYS A 67 22.65 5.73 -14.10
C LYS A 67 24.10 5.60 -13.63
N ARG A 68 24.66 4.40 -13.72
CA ARG A 68 26.06 4.14 -13.37
C ARG A 68 27.02 4.94 -14.27
N PRO A 69 28.24 5.27 -13.76
CA PRO A 69 29.30 5.89 -14.56
C PRO A 69 29.64 5.08 -15.82
N ARG A 70 30.09 5.75 -16.89
CA ARG A 70 30.40 5.10 -18.18
C ARG A 70 31.53 4.07 -18.04
N ASP A 71 32.44 4.31 -17.11
CA ASP A 71 33.62 3.52 -16.77
C ASP A 71 33.36 2.53 -15.62
N PHE A 72 32.09 2.30 -15.24
CA PHE A 72 31.73 1.37 -14.16
C PHE A 72 32.37 -0.01 -14.29
N PHE A 73 32.42 -0.58 -15.50
CA PHE A 73 32.99 -1.91 -15.73
C PHE A 73 34.53 -1.95 -15.74
N SER A 74 35.21 -0.79 -15.72
CA SER A 74 36.66 -0.73 -15.46
C SER A 74 37.01 -0.65 -13.97
N LEU A 75 36.02 -0.50 -13.08
CA LEU A 75 36.24 -0.52 -11.65
C LEU A 75 36.63 -1.93 -11.16
N PRO A 76 37.46 -2.03 -10.11
CA PRO A 76 37.73 -3.30 -9.42
C PRO A 76 36.44 -4.01 -8.98
N VAL A 77 36.47 -5.34 -8.93
CA VAL A 77 35.29 -6.13 -8.58
C VAL A 77 34.79 -5.80 -7.18
N GLU A 78 35.70 -5.50 -6.26
CA GLU A 78 35.43 -5.11 -4.87
C GLU A 78 34.51 -3.89 -4.80
N ILE A 79 34.79 -2.87 -5.61
CA ILE A 79 33.97 -1.65 -5.69
C ILE A 79 32.64 -1.97 -6.38
N ARG A 80 32.66 -2.74 -7.47
CA ARG A 80 31.42 -3.11 -8.20
C ARG A 80 30.43 -3.87 -7.32
N LYS A 81 30.89 -4.64 -6.33
CA LYS A 81 30.01 -5.35 -5.37
C LYS A 81 29.12 -4.42 -4.57
N GLU A 82 29.60 -3.22 -4.22
CA GLU A 82 28.80 -2.23 -3.51
C GLU A 82 27.56 -1.81 -4.31
N TYR A 83 27.64 -1.85 -5.64
CA TYR A 83 26.54 -1.55 -6.56
C TYR A 83 25.53 -2.70 -6.71
N ALA A 84 25.81 -3.91 -6.20
CA ALA A 84 24.86 -5.02 -6.28
C ALA A 84 23.63 -4.77 -5.38
N GLU A 85 23.77 -3.98 -4.32
CA GLU A 85 22.68 -3.56 -3.44
C GLU A 85 21.60 -2.76 -4.19
N GLU A 86 21.96 -2.12 -5.32
CA GLU A 86 21.03 -1.39 -6.18
C GLU A 86 19.85 -2.24 -6.66
N VAL A 87 20.04 -3.56 -6.79
CA VAL A 87 18.99 -4.51 -7.19
C VAL A 87 17.78 -4.42 -6.27
N LYS A 88 17.98 -4.14 -4.97
CA LYS A 88 16.89 -4.04 -3.98
C LYS A 88 16.01 -2.80 -4.19
N TYR A 89 16.53 -1.76 -4.86
CA TYR A 89 15.78 -0.54 -5.15
C TYR A 89 14.99 -0.62 -6.46
N VAL A 90 15.24 -1.65 -7.28
CA VAL A 90 14.46 -1.89 -8.50
C VAL A 90 13.03 -2.28 -8.14
N PHE A 91 12.07 -1.47 -8.58
CA PHE A 91 10.66 -1.75 -8.41
C PHE A 91 9.91 -1.53 -9.73
N VAL A 92 9.46 -2.63 -10.34
CA VAL A 92 8.63 -2.61 -11.55
C VAL A 92 7.17 -2.81 -11.16
N PRO A 93 6.31 -1.78 -11.22
CA PRO A 93 4.94 -1.88 -10.75
C PRO A 93 4.07 -2.74 -11.66
N ALA A 94 3.46 -3.77 -11.08
CA ALA A 94 2.42 -4.55 -11.75
C ALA A 94 1.06 -3.83 -11.79
N PRO A 95 0.13 -4.23 -12.67
CA PRO A 95 -1.21 -3.64 -12.76
C PRO A 95 -1.96 -3.52 -11.42
N PRO A 96 -1.87 -4.47 -10.47
CA PRO A 96 -2.49 -4.30 -9.15
C PRO A 96 -1.93 -3.12 -8.33
N HIS A 97 -0.63 -2.83 -8.42
CA HIS A 97 -0.02 -1.68 -7.73
C HIS A 97 -0.52 -0.37 -8.35
N ILE A 98 -0.60 -0.32 -9.68
CA ILE A 98 -1.11 0.84 -10.42
C ILE A 98 -2.56 1.14 -10.02
N LYS A 99 -3.41 0.11 -9.95
CA LYS A 99 -4.78 0.26 -9.45
C LYS A 99 -4.82 0.73 -7.99
N ALA A 100 -3.91 0.23 -7.16
CA ALA A 100 -3.85 0.60 -5.75
C ALA A 100 -3.52 2.08 -5.53
N ILE A 101 -2.47 2.63 -6.17
CA ILE A 101 -2.15 4.06 -6.03
C ILE A 101 -3.28 4.94 -6.57
N GLN A 102 -3.85 4.60 -7.73
CA GLN A 102 -4.99 5.34 -8.29
C GLN A 102 -6.18 5.34 -7.34
N ARG A 103 -6.46 4.21 -6.68
CA ARG A 103 -7.52 4.11 -5.68
C ARG A 103 -7.22 4.92 -4.43
N ILE A 104 -5.99 4.87 -3.90
CA ILE A 104 -5.57 5.65 -2.72
C ILE A 104 -5.75 7.14 -2.99
N VAL A 105 -5.24 7.63 -4.13
CA VAL A 105 -5.42 9.04 -4.55
C VAL A 105 -6.91 9.37 -4.69
N GLY A 106 -7.71 8.49 -5.28
CA GLY A 106 -9.16 8.66 -5.37
C GLY A 106 -9.86 8.78 -4.01
N ILE A 107 -9.49 7.93 -3.04
CA ILE A 107 -10.05 7.93 -1.68
C ILE A 107 -9.75 9.25 -0.96
N VAL A 108 -8.50 9.74 -1.02
CA VAL A 108 -8.13 11.02 -0.40
C VAL A 108 -8.91 12.17 -1.03
N ARG A 109 -9.10 12.17 -2.34
CA ARG A 109 -9.87 13.22 -3.02
C ARG A 109 -11.35 13.18 -2.66
N ASP A 110 -11.96 12.00 -2.69
CA ASP A 110 -13.39 11.83 -2.39
C ASP A 110 -13.70 12.16 -0.93
N SER A 111 -12.76 11.95 0.00
CA SER A 111 -12.96 12.34 1.40
C SER A 111 -13.13 13.84 1.58
N TYR A 112 -12.54 14.67 0.72
CA TYR A 112 -12.70 16.12 0.75
C TYR A 112 -13.96 16.62 0.07
N ARG A 113 -14.71 15.75 -0.64
CA ARG A 113 -15.97 16.11 -1.32
C ARG A 113 -16.97 16.78 -0.38
N TYR A 114 -17.11 16.26 0.83
CA TYR A 114 -18.04 16.75 1.85
C TYR A 114 -17.35 17.59 2.93
N ARG A 115 -16.02 17.72 2.86
CA ARG A 115 -15.18 18.39 3.84
C ARG A 115 -14.48 19.61 3.25
N ASN A 116 -15.19 20.37 2.41
CA ASN A 116 -14.67 21.56 1.76
C ASN A 116 -14.71 22.75 2.74
N PRO A 117 -13.57 23.38 3.10
CA PRO A 117 -13.54 24.56 3.97
C PRO A 117 -14.32 25.77 3.44
N ASN A 118 -14.58 25.82 2.13
CA ASN A 118 -15.38 26.87 1.51
C ASN A 118 -16.90 26.59 1.62
N ASP A 119 -17.30 25.40 2.07
CA ASP A 119 -18.69 25.09 2.37
C ASP A 119 -19.05 25.58 3.79
N SER A 120 -20.10 26.39 3.89
CA SER A 120 -20.51 27.01 5.15
C SER A 120 -20.94 26.03 6.24
N ALA A 121 -21.42 24.82 5.89
CA ALA A 121 -21.79 23.81 6.89
C ALA A 121 -20.54 23.15 7.46
N PHE A 122 -19.59 22.78 6.59
CA PHE A 122 -18.31 22.24 7.03
C PHE A 122 -17.46 23.27 7.79
N GLU A 123 -17.36 24.51 7.29
CA GLU A 123 -16.65 25.61 7.95
C GLU A 123 -17.15 25.81 9.39
N ARG A 124 -18.48 25.88 9.60
CA ARG A 124 -19.07 26.00 10.94
C ARG A 124 -18.78 24.80 11.84
N SER A 125 -18.85 23.58 11.29
CA SER A 125 -18.53 22.36 12.03
C SER A 125 -17.06 22.37 12.48
N LEU A 126 -16.15 22.72 11.57
CA LEU A 126 -14.73 22.83 11.80
C LEU A 126 -14.42 23.86 12.90
N TRP A 127 -14.97 25.07 12.82
CA TRP A 127 -14.81 26.09 13.86
C TRP A 127 -15.34 25.66 15.22
N ARG A 128 -16.48 24.95 15.25
CA ARG A 128 -17.05 24.44 16.50
C ARG A 128 -16.10 23.45 17.19
N ILE A 129 -15.41 22.60 16.40
CA ILE A 129 -14.40 21.66 16.93
C ILE A 129 -13.20 22.42 17.49
N VAL A 130 -12.70 23.40 16.73
CA VAL A 130 -11.52 24.20 17.11
C VAL A 130 -11.75 25.02 18.38
N MET A 131 -12.93 25.61 18.53
CA MET A 131 -13.27 26.48 19.66
C MET A 131 -13.73 25.71 20.90
N ALA A 132 -13.94 24.40 20.78
CA ALA A 132 -14.34 23.58 21.91
C ALA A 132 -13.17 23.43 22.90
N GLN A 133 -13.41 23.80 24.16
CA GLN A 133 -12.43 23.62 25.24
C GLN A 133 -12.32 22.15 25.71
N ALA A 134 -13.24 21.30 25.29
CA ALA A 134 -13.27 19.86 25.55
C ALA A 134 -13.82 19.12 24.33
N PRO A 135 -13.58 17.81 24.19
CA PRO A 135 -14.15 17.04 23.09
C PRO A 135 -15.68 17.13 23.05
N ILE A 136 -16.23 17.66 21.95
CA ILE A 136 -17.66 17.71 21.63
C ILE A 136 -18.08 16.63 20.61
N ALA A 137 -19.27 16.05 20.79
CA ALA A 137 -19.84 15.15 19.81
C ALA A 137 -19.94 15.83 18.43
N LEU A 138 -19.40 15.17 17.40
CA LEU A 138 -19.54 15.64 16.03
C LEU A 138 -20.92 15.24 15.53
N SER A 139 -21.87 16.19 15.49
CA SER A 139 -23.11 15.94 14.76
C SER A 139 -22.77 15.77 13.28
N PRO A 140 -23.22 14.67 12.62
CA PRO A 140 -23.27 14.63 11.17
C PRO A 140 -24.27 15.70 10.74
N SER A 141 -23.81 16.93 10.54
CA SER A 141 -24.63 17.94 9.89
C SER A 141 -25.04 17.33 8.55
N LYS A 142 -26.34 17.24 8.30
CA LYS A 142 -26.90 16.70 7.05
C LYS A 142 -26.15 17.33 5.88
N GLY A 143 -25.24 16.58 5.24
CA GLY A 143 -24.45 17.03 4.10
C GLY A 143 -22.95 17.33 4.31
N ALA A 144 -22.42 17.51 5.53
CA ALA A 144 -20.99 17.86 5.73
C ALA A 144 -20.06 16.70 6.14
N LEU A 145 -20.64 15.53 6.45
CA LEU A 145 -19.90 14.29 6.68
C LEU A 145 -20.41 13.30 5.63
N GLY A 146 -19.56 12.99 4.65
CA GLY A 146 -19.85 12.01 3.60
C GLY A 146 -19.98 10.59 4.15
N PRO A 147 -20.40 9.60 3.33
CA PRO A 147 -20.42 8.22 3.77
C PRO A 147 -19.03 7.80 4.26
N ALA A 148 -18.96 7.25 5.47
CA ALA A 148 -17.73 6.65 6.00
C ALA A 148 -17.28 5.54 5.05
N SER A 149 -16.04 5.65 4.58
CA SER A 149 -15.55 4.85 3.45
C SER A 149 -14.12 4.40 3.75
N GLY A 150 -13.87 3.09 3.70
CA GLY A 150 -12.53 2.53 3.88
C GLY A 150 -12.11 1.65 2.71
N ALA A 151 -10.83 1.29 2.69
CA ALA A 151 -10.30 0.29 1.77
C ALA A 151 -9.36 -0.67 2.50
N VAL A 152 -9.19 -1.86 1.93
CA VAL A 152 -8.25 -2.86 2.47
C VAL A 152 -7.27 -3.28 1.39
N MET A 153 -5.97 -3.19 1.66
CA MET A 153 -4.91 -3.69 0.79
C MET A 153 -4.36 -5.01 1.33
N ILE A 154 -4.47 -6.09 0.54
CA ILE A 154 -4.13 -7.44 0.97
C ILE A 154 -3.11 -8.05 0.02
N GLY A 155 -2.10 -8.71 0.57
CA GLY A 155 -1.12 -9.44 -0.22
C GLY A 155 -0.05 -10.08 0.66
N PRO A 156 0.70 -11.08 0.16
CA PRO A 156 1.72 -11.74 0.96
C PRO A 156 2.82 -10.79 1.43
N THR A 157 3.52 -11.16 2.50
CA THR A 157 4.71 -10.41 2.95
C THR A 157 5.73 -10.31 1.82
N GLY A 158 6.26 -9.10 1.57
CA GLY A 158 7.21 -8.87 0.49
C GLY A 158 6.59 -8.76 -0.92
N SER A 159 5.27 -8.58 -1.05
CA SER A 159 4.59 -8.39 -2.35
C SER A 159 4.67 -6.98 -2.94
N GLY A 160 5.16 -5.98 -2.19
CA GLY A 160 5.28 -4.58 -2.65
C GLY A 160 4.21 -3.61 -2.09
N LYS A 161 3.38 -4.04 -1.13
CA LYS A 161 2.37 -3.19 -0.46
C LYS A 161 2.95 -1.93 0.15
N SER A 162 3.90 -2.07 1.09
CA SER A 162 4.48 -0.95 1.82
C SER A 162 5.23 0.02 0.91
N THR A 163 5.86 -0.46 -0.18
CA THR A 163 6.46 0.39 -1.22
C THR A 163 5.40 1.18 -1.99
N THR A 164 4.30 0.53 -2.37
CA THR A 164 3.17 1.17 -3.06
C THR A 164 2.54 2.25 -2.17
N ILE A 165 2.35 1.94 -0.89
CA ILE A 165 1.83 2.88 0.12
C ILE A 165 2.77 4.07 0.28
N ALA A 166 4.07 3.82 0.49
CA ALA A 166 5.07 4.87 0.65
C ALA A 166 5.07 5.86 -0.53
N ARG A 167 5.10 5.35 -1.76
CA ARG A 167 5.07 6.17 -2.98
C ARG A 167 3.73 6.86 -3.22
N SER A 168 2.63 6.25 -2.78
CA SER A 168 1.32 6.91 -2.79
C SER A 168 1.32 8.11 -1.85
N CYS A 169 1.88 7.98 -0.65
CA CYS A 169 2.03 9.08 0.30
C CYS A 169 2.93 10.18 -0.25
N GLU A 170 4.07 9.81 -0.85
CA GLU A 170 5.01 10.74 -1.48
C GLU A 170 4.34 11.54 -2.60
N TYR A 171 3.61 10.87 -3.50
CA TYR A 171 2.88 11.52 -4.58
C TYR A 171 1.81 12.49 -4.09
N ILE A 172 1.04 12.11 -3.07
CA ILE A 172 0.00 12.98 -2.50
C ILE A 172 0.64 14.16 -1.73
N GLY A 173 1.85 13.96 -1.21
CA GLY A 173 2.55 14.87 -0.31
C GLY A 173 2.27 14.49 1.13
N TYR A 174 3.30 13.94 1.78
CA TYR A 174 3.27 13.52 3.18
C TYR A 174 3.41 14.69 4.16
N HIS A 175 3.93 15.83 3.69
CA HIS A 175 4.21 16.99 4.52
C HIS A 175 2.96 17.80 4.87
N ARG A 176 2.99 18.41 6.06
CA ARG A 176 1.99 19.36 6.50
C ARG A 176 1.95 20.54 5.54
N ARG A 177 0.76 20.86 5.03
CA ARG A 177 0.52 22.11 4.29
C ARG A 177 -0.22 23.09 5.16
N THR A 178 0.06 24.37 5.01
CA THR A 178 -0.73 25.43 5.65
C THR A 178 -1.46 26.26 4.62
N HIS A 179 -2.77 26.37 4.81
CA HIS A 179 -3.65 27.22 4.03
C HIS A 179 -3.66 28.62 4.62
N GLU A 180 -3.45 29.64 3.79
CA GLU A 180 -3.48 31.04 4.21
C GLU A 180 -4.83 31.72 3.95
N GLN A 181 -5.72 31.05 3.23
CA GLN A 181 -7.01 31.58 2.86
C GLN A 181 -8.02 30.46 2.56
N PHE A 182 -9.25 30.62 3.01
CA PHE A 182 -10.40 29.85 2.55
C PHE A 182 -11.49 30.79 2.04
N GLY A 183 -11.98 30.56 0.83
CA GLY A 183 -13.11 31.31 0.27
C GLY A 183 -12.89 32.83 0.19
N GLY A 184 -11.65 33.28 0.05
CA GLY A 184 -11.31 34.71 0.08
C GLY A 184 -11.01 35.27 1.47
N ARG A 185 -11.21 34.51 2.54
CA ARG A 185 -10.97 34.94 3.93
C ARG A 185 -9.60 34.49 4.42
N PRO A 186 -8.74 35.40 4.92
CA PRO A 186 -7.45 35.04 5.50
C PRO A 186 -7.63 34.03 6.64
N CYS A 187 -6.82 32.98 6.63
CA CYS A 187 -6.71 32.03 7.72
C CYS A 187 -5.25 31.61 7.85
N LEU A 188 -4.91 30.90 8.91
CA LEU A 188 -3.81 29.96 8.85
C LEU A 188 -4.42 28.63 9.26
N TRP A 189 -4.31 27.59 8.44
CA TRP A 189 -4.93 26.31 8.76
C TRP A 189 -4.08 25.12 8.34
N PRO A 190 -3.75 24.18 9.25
CA PRO A 190 -2.98 22.99 8.90
C PRO A 190 -3.83 21.98 8.12
N SER A 191 -3.22 21.34 7.12
CA SER A 191 -3.80 20.21 6.40
C SER A 191 -2.78 19.11 6.19
N PHE A 192 -3.24 17.86 6.39
CA PHE A 192 -2.46 16.65 6.14
C PHE A 192 -3.24 15.77 5.16
N PRO A 193 -2.89 15.76 3.87
CA PRO A 193 -3.60 14.96 2.88
C PRO A 193 -3.68 13.48 3.24
N ILE A 194 -2.64 12.96 3.89
CA ILE A 194 -2.53 11.54 4.24
C ILE A 194 -1.62 11.33 5.43
N LEU A 195 -2.01 10.44 6.34
CA LEU A 195 -1.19 9.98 7.46
C LEU A 195 -0.86 8.50 7.27
N ARG A 196 0.35 8.08 7.62
CA ARG A 196 0.77 6.68 7.55
C ARG A 196 1.23 6.21 8.92
N VAL A 197 0.61 5.17 9.44
CA VAL A 197 0.90 4.61 10.77
C VAL A 197 1.11 3.11 10.63
N SER A 198 2.05 2.54 11.38
CA SER A 198 2.16 1.07 11.51
C SER A 198 1.36 0.58 12.72
N ALA A 199 0.61 -0.50 12.54
CA ALA A 199 -0.01 -1.25 13.63
C ALA A 199 1.00 -2.13 14.38
N ALA A 200 2.26 -2.22 13.93
CA ALA A 200 3.28 -3.01 14.58
C ALA A 200 3.55 -2.55 16.02
N GLY A 201 3.56 -3.51 16.94
CA GLY A 201 3.74 -3.25 18.37
C GLY A 201 2.58 -2.51 19.04
N ARG A 202 1.41 -2.38 18.39
CA ARG A 202 0.19 -1.81 18.98
C ARG A 202 -0.73 -2.96 19.41
N THR A 203 -1.08 -3.00 20.69
CA THR A 203 -1.84 -4.10 21.29
C THR A 203 -3.20 -3.68 21.85
N SER A 204 -3.55 -2.40 21.77
CA SER A 204 -4.85 -1.86 22.21
C SER A 204 -5.31 -0.67 21.36
N GLU A 205 -6.60 -0.36 21.42
CA GLU A 205 -7.18 0.84 20.81
C GLU A 205 -6.48 2.11 21.26
N ARG A 206 -6.12 2.23 22.55
CA ARG A 206 -5.38 3.38 23.05
C ARG A 206 -4.03 3.54 22.38
N GLN A 207 -3.25 2.46 22.27
CA GLN A 207 -1.92 2.52 21.64
C GLN A 207 -2.02 2.86 20.16
N LEU A 208 -3.05 2.38 19.46
CA LEU A 208 -3.29 2.74 18.07
C LEU A 208 -3.70 4.21 17.93
N ALA A 209 -4.60 4.71 18.79
CA ALA A 209 -4.99 6.12 18.80
C ALA A 209 -3.80 7.04 19.07
N VAL A 210 -2.97 6.70 20.07
CA VAL A 210 -1.72 7.42 20.39
C VAL A 210 -0.77 7.40 19.20
N ALA A 211 -0.62 6.28 18.49
CA ALA A 211 0.25 6.21 17.32
C ALA A 211 -0.21 7.10 16.17
N ILE A 212 -1.52 7.21 15.94
CA ILE A 212 -2.08 8.12 14.92
C ILE A 212 -1.90 9.59 15.36
N ALA A 213 -2.09 9.89 16.65
CA ALA A 213 -1.84 11.21 17.20
C ALA A 213 -0.35 11.60 17.11
N ALA A 214 0.54 10.68 17.45
CA ALA A 214 1.98 10.88 17.37
C ALA A 214 2.45 11.12 15.93
N GLU A 215 1.77 10.56 14.92
CA GLU A 215 2.10 10.85 13.51
C GLU A 215 1.66 12.27 13.11
N LEU A 216 0.60 12.81 13.72
CA LEU A 216 0.30 14.24 13.55
C LEU A 216 1.29 15.12 14.31
N ASP A 217 1.70 14.71 15.50
CA ASP A 217 2.70 15.39 16.34
C ASP A 217 4.13 15.29 15.78
N SER A 218 4.47 14.29 14.98
CA SER A 218 5.77 14.25 14.28
C SER A 218 5.80 15.26 13.13
N LEU A 219 4.63 15.53 12.55
CA LEU A 219 4.43 16.45 11.44
C LEU A 219 3.94 17.85 11.89
N SER A 220 3.82 18.09 13.20
CA SER A 220 3.45 19.38 13.79
C SER A 220 3.95 19.52 15.23
N GLU A 221 4.07 20.73 15.79
CA GLU A 221 4.57 20.90 17.17
C GLU A 221 3.64 20.51 18.37
N PRO A 222 2.34 20.12 18.25
CA PRO A 222 1.53 19.80 19.42
C PRO A 222 1.92 18.42 19.97
N HIS A 223 1.47 18.15 21.19
CA HIS A 223 1.57 16.83 21.80
C HIS A 223 0.16 16.25 21.93
N PHE A 224 -0.54 16.06 20.81
CA PHE A 224 -1.85 15.43 20.75
C PHE A 224 -1.86 14.06 21.45
N GLU A 225 -0.74 13.32 21.47
CA GLU A 225 -0.61 12.09 22.24
C GLU A 225 -0.98 12.25 23.74
N ASN A 226 -0.75 13.44 24.32
CA ASN A 226 -1.07 13.73 25.71
C ASN A 226 -2.58 13.79 25.96
N LEU A 227 -3.39 14.08 24.95
CA LEU A 227 -4.86 14.09 25.04
C LEU A 227 -5.39 12.70 25.36
N PHE A 228 -4.69 11.65 24.93
CA PHE A 228 -5.04 10.26 25.13
C PHE A 228 -4.52 9.69 26.46
N LYS A 229 -3.87 10.50 27.30
CA LYS A 229 -3.41 10.07 28.65
C LYS A 229 -4.54 10.03 29.69
N LYS A 230 -5.58 10.85 29.53
CA LYS A 230 -6.67 11.04 30.52
C LYS A 230 -8.08 10.73 30.01
N SER A 231 -8.26 10.47 28.72
CA SER A 231 -9.59 10.24 28.13
C SER A 231 -9.93 8.76 27.98
N ALA A 232 -11.19 8.42 28.24
CA ALA A 232 -11.76 7.11 27.96
C ALA A 232 -12.34 7.01 26.54
N ASP A 233 -12.65 8.13 25.88
CA ASP A 233 -13.23 8.14 24.53
C ASP A 233 -12.17 8.49 23.48
N HIS A 234 -11.47 7.45 23.02
CA HIS A 234 -10.43 7.57 22.00
C HIS A 234 -11.00 7.87 20.61
N VAL A 235 -12.22 7.42 20.31
CA VAL A 235 -12.88 7.65 19.02
C VAL A 235 -13.15 9.14 18.84
N LEU A 236 -13.76 9.78 19.84
CA LEU A 236 -14.13 11.18 19.75
C LEU A 236 -12.92 12.10 19.63
N GLN A 237 -11.91 11.88 20.47
CA GLN A 237 -10.67 12.65 20.44
C GLN A 237 -9.94 12.52 19.11
N LEU A 238 -9.77 11.28 18.63
CA LEU A 238 -9.12 11.02 17.36
C LEU A 238 -9.90 11.68 16.22
N SER A 239 -11.23 11.58 16.23
CA SER A 239 -12.08 12.16 15.18
C SER A 239 -11.98 13.68 15.09
N GLN A 240 -11.97 14.37 16.23
CA GLN A 240 -11.77 15.82 16.28
C GLN A 240 -10.39 16.23 15.83
N MET A 241 -9.36 15.51 16.29
CA MET A 241 -7.98 15.77 15.90
C MET A 241 -7.81 15.64 14.38
N LEU A 242 -8.32 14.56 13.77
CA LEU A 242 -8.25 14.38 12.32
C LEU A 242 -9.05 15.45 11.55
N THR A 243 -10.22 15.83 12.06
CA THR A 243 -11.08 16.83 11.40
C THR A 243 -10.48 18.25 11.50
N ALA A 244 -10.01 18.64 12.69
CA ALA A 244 -9.42 19.95 12.96
C ALA A 244 -8.15 20.19 12.13
N ASN A 245 -7.39 19.14 11.84
CA ASN A 245 -6.18 19.16 11.03
C ASN A 245 -6.44 18.82 9.55
N LEU A 246 -7.70 18.80 9.11
CA LEU A 246 -8.11 18.57 7.72
C LEU A 246 -7.45 17.32 7.10
N VAL A 247 -7.38 16.24 7.87
CA VAL A 247 -6.72 15.00 7.46
C VAL A 247 -7.49 14.33 6.32
N GLY A 248 -6.83 14.03 5.21
CA GLY A 248 -7.47 13.48 4.01
C GLY A 248 -7.75 11.98 4.09
N ALA A 249 -6.80 11.19 4.62
CA ALA A 249 -6.97 9.76 4.91
C ALA A 249 -5.96 9.28 5.94
N VAL A 250 -6.26 8.16 6.60
CA VAL A 250 -5.32 7.44 7.48
C VAL A 250 -4.99 6.07 6.88
N LEU A 251 -3.73 5.83 6.57
CA LEU A 251 -3.19 4.52 6.18
C LEU A 251 -2.64 3.81 7.41
N ILE A 252 -3.11 2.60 7.67
CA ILE A 252 -2.57 1.74 8.71
C ILE A 252 -1.90 0.54 8.03
N ASP A 253 -0.57 0.44 8.15
CA ASP A 253 0.21 -0.71 7.67
C ASP A 253 0.27 -1.79 8.76
N ASP A 254 0.55 -3.03 8.35
CA ASP A 254 0.66 -4.20 9.23
C ASP A 254 -0.56 -4.54 10.12
N VAL A 255 -1.78 -4.22 9.66
CA VAL A 255 -3.02 -4.47 10.43
C VAL A 255 -3.24 -5.96 10.69
N GLN A 256 -2.64 -6.86 9.91
CA GLN A 256 -2.66 -8.29 10.21
C GLN A 256 -2.15 -8.62 11.61
N LEU A 257 -1.30 -7.79 12.22
CA LEU A 257 -0.76 -8.05 13.56
C LEU A 257 -1.83 -8.03 14.65
N LEU A 258 -3.00 -7.44 14.38
CA LEU A 258 -4.19 -7.55 15.21
C LEU A 258 -4.63 -9.02 15.41
N SER A 259 -4.30 -9.91 14.47
CA SER A 259 -4.54 -11.36 14.59
C SER A 259 -3.78 -12.02 15.76
N ARG A 260 -2.69 -11.39 16.22
CA ARG A 260 -1.84 -11.88 17.32
C ARG A 260 -2.28 -11.33 18.69
N VAL A 261 -3.24 -10.42 18.68
CA VAL A 261 -3.80 -9.80 19.89
C VAL A 261 -5.07 -10.54 20.32
N GLY A 262 -5.32 -10.59 21.63
CA GLY A 262 -6.54 -11.18 22.20
C GLY A 262 -7.81 -10.55 21.63
N GLN A 263 -8.87 -11.35 21.49
CA GLN A 263 -10.10 -10.98 20.76
C GLN A 263 -10.69 -9.63 21.20
N ARG A 264 -10.84 -9.40 22.51
CA ARG A 264 -11.42 -8.16 23.05
C ARG A 264 -10.65 -6.91 22.59
N LEU A 265 -9.32 -6.96 22.64
CA LEU A 265 -8.45 -5.84 22.25
C LEU A 265 -8.46 -5.63 20.73
N ARG A 266 -8.55 -6.72 19.96
CA ARG A 266 -8.75 -6.67 18.50
C ARG A 266 -10.06 -5.97 18.12
N GLU A 267 -11.16 -6.36 18.77
CA GLU A 267 -12.46 -5.72 18.58
C GLU A 267 -12.41 -4.24 18.96
N GLY A 268 -11.77 -3.89 20.08
CA GLY A 268 -11.53 -2.50 20.50
C GLY A 268 -10.83 -1.67 19.42
N MET A 269 -9.75 -2.20 18.82
CA MET A 269 -9.03 -1.52 17.74
C MET A 269 -9.86 -1.35 16.46
N LEU A 270 -10.62 -2.37 16.07
CA LEU A 270 -11.52 -2.26 14.91
C LEU A 270 -12.64 -1.25 15.17
N ASN A 271 -13.20 -1.24 16.37
CA ASN A 271 -14.20 -0.26 16.80
C ASN A 271 -13.64 1.16 16.82
N LEU A 272 -12.38 1.34 17.23
CA LEU A 272 -11.70 2.64 17.13
C LEU A 272 -11.63 3.13 15.69
N ILE A 273 -11.14 2.29 14.77
CA ILE A 273 -10.99 2.64 13.35
C ILE A 273 -12.37 3.01 12.77
N VAL A 274 -13.34 2.10 12.89
CA VAL A 274 -14.68 2.28 12.31
C VAL A 274 -15.41 3.47 12.94
N GLY A 275 -15.41 3.58 14.27
CA GLY A 275 -16.05 4.68 14.98
C GLY A 275 -15.43 6.04 14.63
N THR A 276 -14.11 6.08 14.39
CA THR A 276 -13.42 7.30 13.96
C THR A 276 -13.81 7.67 12.53
N MET A 277 -13.89 6.70 11.61
CA MET A 277 -14.35 6.94 10.25
C MET A 277 -15.76 7.54 10.21
N GLU A 278 -16.66 7.01 11.03
CA GLU A 278 -18.06 7.48 11.09
C GLU A 278 -18.18 8.87 11.70
N THR A 279 -17.43 9.14 12.76
CA THR A 279 -17.51 10.41 13.48
C THR A 279 -16.80 11.54 12.72
N SER A 280 -15.66 11.26 12.07
CA SER A 280 -14.84 12.28 11.38
C SER A 280 -15.07 12.38 9.87
N GLY A 281 -15.64 11.36 9.24
CA GLY A 281 -15.70 11.25 7.77
C GLY A 281 -14.34 11.06 7.11
N VAL A 282 -13.28 10.80 7.88
CA VAL A 282 -11.93 10.53 7.36
C VAL A 282 -11.83 9.05 7.00
N PRO A 283 -11.48 8.69 5.76
CA PRO A 283 -11.33 7.30 5.35
C PRO A 283 -10.09 6.65 5.96
N PHE A 284 -10.20 5.36 6.27
CA PHE A 284 -9.07 4.53 6.70
C PHE A 284 -8.75 3.50 5.63
N ILE A 285 -7.46 3.34 5.34
CA ILE A 285 -6.94 2.34 4.40
C ILE A 285 -6.06 1.38 5.20
N CYS A 286 -6.55 0.16 5.39
CA CYS A 286 -5.86 -0.87 6.17
C CYS A 286 -5.06 -1.77 5.23
N ALA A 287 -3.75 -1.88 5.43
CA ALA A 287 -2.89 -2.76 4.67
C ALA A 287 -2.40 -3.92 5.52
N GLY A 288 -2.34 -5.10 4.93
CA GLY A 288 -1.79 -6.27 5.60
C GLY A 288 -1.63 -7.52 4.78
N THR A 289 -1.23 -8.59 5.45
CA THR A 289 -1.17 -9.93 4.85
C THR A 289 -2.56 -10.52 4.70
N ILE A 290 -2.64 -11.72 4.13
CA ILE A 290 -3.87 -12.48 3.94
C ILE A 290 -4.60 -12.72 5.28
N LEU A 291 -3.86 -12.78 6.40
CA LEU A 291 -4.43 -12.85 7.74
C LEU A 291 -5.35 -11.67 8.09
N LEU A 292 -5.13 -10.49 7.50
CA LEU A 292 -6.04 -9.37 7.67
C LEU A 292 -7.44 -9.71 7.15
N GLN A 293 -7.53 -10.47 6.05
CA GLN A 293 -8.81 -10.92 5.50
C GLN A 293 -9.57 -11.76 6.52
N ASP A 294 -8.90 -12.71 7.15
CA ASP A 294 -9.51 -13.59 8.16
C ASP A 294 -9.96 -12.81 9.40
N VAL A 295 -9.17 -11.82 9.83
CA VAL A 295 -9.55 -10.90 10.91
C VAL A 295 -10.84 -10.17 10.54
N LEU A 296 -10.90 -9.58 9.35
CA LEU A 296 -12.05 -8.77 8.92
C LEU A 296 -13.30 -9.63 8.67
N GLN A 297 -13.16 -10.83 8.09
CA GLN A 297 -14.28 -11.75 7.89
C GLN A 297 -14.94 -12.18 9.22
N ARG A 298 -14.16 -12.33 10.30
CA ARG A 298 -14.70 -12.63 11.65
C ARG A 298 -15.45 -11.45 12.28
N HIS A 299 -15.18 -10.22 11.83
CA HIS A 299 -15.78 -8.98 12.33
C HIS A 299 -16.57 -8.29 11.21
N ARG A 300 -17.53 -9.02 10.61
CA ARG A 300 -18.21 -8.61 9.38
C ARG A 300 -18.90 -7.24 9.47
N SER A 301 -19.61 -6.96 10.56
CA SER A 301 -20.33 -5.70 10.73
C SER A 301 -19.38 -4.49 10.79
N GLN A 302 -18.23 -4.62 11.45
CA GLN A 302 -17.19 -3.59 11.45
C GLN A 302 -16.50 -3.50 10.07
N SER A 303 -16.30 -4.63 9.41
CA SER A 303 -15.50 -4.73 8.19
C SER A 303 -16.21 -4.25 6.93
N GLU A 304 -17.55 -4.28 6.89
CA GLU A 304 -18.32 -3.76 5.75
C GLU A 304 -17.96 -2.31 5.40
N LYS A 305 -17.72 -1.47 6.42
CA LYS A 305 -17.29 -0.07 6.23
C LYS A 305 -15.85 0.04 5.73
N LEU A 306 -14.96 -0.83 6.23
CA LEU A 306 -13.58 -0.93 5.75
C LEU A 306 -13.48 -1.46 4.31
N PHE A 307 -14.46 -2.24 3.87
CA PHE A 307 -14.55 -2.76 2.51
C PHE A 307 -15.41 -1.89 1.58
N ALA A 308 -15.88 -0.72 2.00
CA ALA A 308 -16.76 0.14 1.20
C ALA A 308 -16.15 0.50 -0.17
N GLN A 309 -14.83 0.68 -0.25
CA GLN A 309 -14.08 0.91 -1.50
C GLN A 309 -13.44 -0.37 -2.04
N GLY A 310 -13.81 -1.54 -1.53
CA GLY A 310 -13.32 -2.84 -1.96
C GLY A 310 -11.93 -3.21 -1.45
N VAL A 311 -11.44 -4.35 -1.97
CA VAL A 311 -10.13 -4.93 -1.65
C VAL A 311 -9.14 -4.66 -2.77
N LEU A 312 -7.98 -4.13 -2.40
CA LEU A 312 -6.81 -3.94 -3.26
C LEU A 312 -5.87 -5.13 -3.08
N GLU A 313 -6.06 -6.17 -3.90
CA GLU A 313 -5.24 -7.38 -3.87
C GLU A 313 -3.90 -7.14 -4.57
N ILE A 314 -2.79 -7.40 -3.89
CA ILE A 314 -1.41 -7.36 -4.43
C ILE A 314 -0.85 -8.80 -4.40
N PRO A 315 -1.11 -9.62 -5.43
CA PRO A 315 -0.67 -11.01 -5.48
C PRO A 315 0.85 -11.14 -5.72
N PRO A 316 1.42 -12.35 -5.53
CA PRO A 316 2.76 -12.67 -6.05
C PRO A 316 2.87 -12.43 -7.56
N VAL A 317 4.08 -12.12 -8.00
CA VAL A 317 4.44 -11.97 -9.42
C VAL A 317 4.23 -13.30 -10.13
N ARG A 318 3.47 -13.29 -11.23
CA ARG A 318 3.24 -14.50 -12.02
C ARG A 318 4.36 -14.70 -13.03
N ALA A 319 4.62 -15.96 -13.38
CA ALA A 319 5.46 -16.27 -14.54
C ALA A 319 4.88 -15.62 -15.81
N GLY A 320 5.75 -15.16 -16.71
CA GLY A 320 5.38 -14.47 -17.94
C GLY A 320 6.06 -13.11 -18.05
N GLU A 321 5.37 -12.17 -18.70
CA GLU A 321 5.87 -10.83 -19.00
C GLU A 321 6.24 -10.04 -17.74
N GLU A 322 5.39 -10.02 -16.72
CA GLU A 322 5.67 -9.28 -15.47
C GLU A 322 6.98 -9.74 -14.80
N MET A 323 7.18 -11.07 -14.69
CA MET A 323 8.43 -11.60 -14.16
C MET A 323 9.62 -11.29 -15.07
N HIS A 324 9.42 -11.40 -16.38
CA HIS A 324 10.46 -11.07 -17.36
C HIS A 324 10.93 -9.62 -17.18
N ASP A 325 10.01 -8.67 -17.09
CA ASP A 325 10.33 -7.24 -16.94
C ASP A 325 11.08 -6.95 -15.63
N ILE A 326 10.65 -7.56 -14.52
CA ILE A 326 11.33 -7.45 -13.22
C ILE A 326 12.75 -8.01 -13.33
N CYS A 327 12.90 -9.24 -13.83
CA CYS A 327 14.20 -9.87 -14.00
C CYS A 327 15.09 -9.07 -14.95
N MET A 328 14.54 -8.53 -16.05
CA MET A 328 15.29 -7.74 -17.01
C MET A 328 15.81 -6.44 -16.39
N LYS A 329 14.96 -5.73 -15.64
CA LYS A 329 15.35 -4.50 -14.95
C LYS A 329 16.37 -4.74 -13.85
N MET A 330 16.26 -5.85 -13.11
CA MET A 330 17.29 -6.27 -12.15
C MET A 330 18.57 -6.70 -12.86
N TRP A 331 18.48 -7.45 -13.96
CA TRP A 331 19.62 -7.91 -14.74
C TRP A 331 20.41 -6.76 -15.35
N GLN A 332 19.78 -5.65 -15.73
CA GLN A 332 20.49 -4.43 -16.13
C GLN A 332 21.40 -3.87 -15.02
N ARG A 333 21.20 -4.29 -13.77
CA ARG A 333 22.01 -3.93 -12.60
C ARG A 333 23.03 -5.01 -12.21
N GLN A 334 23.17 -6.08 -13.00
CA GLN A 334 24.26 -7.03 -12.80
C GLN A 334 25.63 -6.35 -12.90
N ILE A 335 26.62 -6.96 -12.27
CA ILE A 335 27.94 -6.36 -12.11
C ILE A 335 29.07 -7.23 -12.69
N ALA A 336 28.77 -8.41 -13.23
CA ALA A 336 29.75 -9.34 -13.77
C ALA A 336 30.35 -8.87 -15.10
N SER A 337 29.51 -8.62 -16.12
CA SER A 337 29.98 -8.29 -17.47
C SER A 337 28.95 -7.53 -18.29
N LEU A 338 29.33 -6.39 -18.88
CA LEU A 338 28.44 -5.56 -19.72
C LEU A 338 27.81 -6.32 -20.90
N LYS A 339 28.51 -7.32 -21.45
CA LYS A 339 28.07 -8.07 -22.64
C LYS A 339 27.17 -9.25 -22.32
N MET A 340 26.94 -9.55 -21.05
CA MET A 340 26.13 -10.70 -20.66
C MET A 340 24.64 -10.38 -20.74
N GLU A 341 23.98 -10.93 -21.76
CA GLU A 341 22.53 -10.85 -21.90
C GLU A 341 21.82 -11.80 -20.92
N MET A 342 20.61 -11.42 -20.49
CA MET A 342 19.78 -12.25 -19.62
C MET A 342 19.32 -13.49 -20.40
N PRO A 343 19.62 -14.71 -19.93
CA PRO A 343 19.15 -15.90 -20.61
C PRO A 343 17.61 -15.98 -20.61
N PRO A 344 16.96 -16.40 -21.72
CA PRO A 344 15.49 -16.44 -21.80
C PRO A 344 14.80 -17.33 -20.76
N TRP A 345 15.51 -18.33 -20.23
CA TRP A 345 15.01 -19.23 -19.19
C TRP A 345 15.09 -18.63 -17.78
N PHE A 346 15.87 -17.57 -17.56
CA PHE A 346 16.18 -17.02 -16.25
C PHE A 346 14.92 -16.60 -15.45
N PRO A 347 13.95 -15.84 -16.02
CA PRO A 347 12.74 -15.47 -15.30
C PRO A 347 11.92 -16.67 -14.80
N ASN A 348 11.93 -17.78 -15.54
CA ASN A 348 11.22 -19.00 -15.15
C ASN A 348 11.88 -19.68 -13.95
N GLU A 349 13.20 -19.73 -13.91
CA GLU A 349 13.93 -20.30 -12.76
C GLU A 349 13.82 -19.39 -11.53
N VAL A 350 13.90 -18.07 -11.70
CA VAL A 350 13.63 -17.11 -10.62
C VAL A 350 12.22 -17.31 -10.05
N THR A 351 11.19 -17.43 -10.90
CA THR A 351 9.82 -17.69 -10.43
C THR A 351 9.74 -18.96 -9.59
N ARG A 352 10.38 -20.05 -10.04
CA ARG A 352 10.37 -21.33 -9.32
C ARG A 352 11.06 -21.21 -7.96
N LYS A 353 12.20 -20.55 -7.89
CA LYS A 353 13.00 -20.44 -6.67
C LYS A 353 12.51 -19.38 -5.68
N THR A 354 11.54 -18.54 -6.07
CA THR A 354 11.05 -17.42 -5.24
C THR A 354 9.54 -17.41 -5.02
N ALA A 355 8.79 -18.31 -5.67
CA ALA A 355 7.33 -18.31 -5.73
C ALA A 355 6.72 -16.98 -6.21
N GLY A 356 7.51 -16.14 -6.90
CA GLY A 356 7.08 -14.81 -7.36
C GLY A 356 7.00 -13.74 -6.26
N ILE A 357 7.55 -13.98 -5.08
CA ILE A 357 7.61 -12.98 -4.01
C ILE A 357 8.75 -12.01 -4.31
N ARG A 358 8.43 -10.72 -4.49
CA ARG A 358 9.40 -9.68 -4.91
C ARG A 358 10.61 -9.58 -3.99
N ARG A 359 10.39 -9.70 -2.68
CA ARG A 359 11.47 -9.79 -1.69
C ARG A 359 12.46 -10.91 -2.00
N TYR A 360 11.96 -12.13 -2.24
CA TYR A 360 12.80 -13.29 -2.53
C TYR A 360 13.50 -13.19 -3.90
N ILE A 361 12.88 -12.50 -4.87
CA ILE A 361 13.52 -12.19 -6.16
C ILE A 361 14.76 -11.32 -5.94
N ALA A 362 14.66 -10.26 -5.13
CA ALA A 362 15.78 -9.40 -4.81
C ALA A 362 16.86 -10.12 -3.96
N GLU A 363 16.44 -10.92 -2.97
CA GLU A 363 17.34 -11.74 -2.13
C GLU A 363 18.09 -12.82 -2.94
N LEU A 364 17.57 -13.22 -4.11
CA LEU A 364 18.28 -14.09 -5.05
C LEU A 364 19.20 -13.30 -6.00
N CYS A 365 18.66 -12.31 -6.70
CA CYS A 365 19.35 -11.69 -7.84
C CYS A 365 20.58 -10.88 -7.42
N GLY A 366 20.50 -10.09 -6.34
CA GLY A 366 21.62 -9.28 -5.87
C GLY A 366 22.86 -10.13 -5.55
N PRO A 367 22.74 -11.10 -4.62
CA PRO A 367 23.83 -12.02 -4.29
C PRO A 367 24.31 -12.85 -5.48
N LEU A 368 23.40 -13.29 -6.36
CA LEU A 368 23.78 -14.03 -7.57
C LEU A 368 24.70 -13.18 -8.47
N PHE A 369 24.41 -11.90 -8.66
CA PHE A 369 25.24 -11.02 -9.49
C PHE A 369 26.62 -10.76 -8.87
N VAL A 370 26.72 -10.77 -7.54
CA VAL A 370 28.01 -10.73 -6.83
C VAL A 370 28.81 -12.00 -7.13
N GLN A 371 28.21 -13.17 -6.93
CA GLN A 371 28.88 -14.45 -7.19
C GLN A 371 29.37 -14.57 -8.63
N MET A 372 28.51 -14.18 -9.60
CA MET A 372 28.87 -14.18 -11.02
C MET A 372 30.08 -13.29 -11.33
N ALA A 373 30.23 -12.17 -10.62
CA ALA A 373 31.35 -11.25 -10.82
C ALA A 373 32.64 -11.75 -10.17
N GLU A 374 32.54 -12.36 -8.99
CA GLU A 374 33.68 -12.99 -8.30
C GLU A 374 34.28 -14.13 -9.10
N GLU A 375 33.42 -14.97 -9.68
CA GLU A 375 33.83 -16.08 -10.54
C GLU A 375 34.14 -15.66 -11.99
N ASN A 376 34.01 -14.36 -12.30
CA ASN A 376 34.23 -13.79 -13.62
C ASN A 376 33.47 -14.53 -14.75
N LEU A 377 32.21 -14.88 -14.48
CA LEU A 377 31.39 -15.65 -15.40
C LEU A 377 31.06 -14.85 -16.65
N LYS A 378 31.09 -15.52 -17.81
CA LYS A 378 30.67 -14.95 -19.11
C LYS A 378 29.30 -15.45 -19.56
N ALA A 379 28.86 -16.58 -19.03
CA ALA A 379 27.52 -17.12 -19.18
C ALA A 379 27.15 -17.89 -17.90
N ILE A 380 25.85 -18.03 -17.65
CA ILE A 380 25.33 -18.86 -16.55
C ILE A 380 24.49 -20.00 -17.12
N SER A 381 24.43 -21.11 -16.39
CA SER A 381 23.57 -22.25 -16.73
C SER A 381 22.38 -22.33 -15.77
N VAL A 382 21.35 -23.09 -16.16
CA VAL A 382 20.21 -23.39 -15.29
C VAL A 382 20.65 -24.09 -14.01
N GLY A 383 21.60 -25.04 -14.12
CA GLY A 383 22.13 -25.77 -12.97
C GLY A 383 22.79 -24.84 -11.95
N TYR A 384 23.66 -23.94 -12.44
CA TYR A 384 24.34 -22.95 -11.60
C TYR A 384 23.38 -22.09 -10.77
N VAL A 385 22.34 -21.52 -11.41
CA VAL A 385 21.35 -20.71 -10.70
C VAL A 385 20.55 -21.52 -9.68
N ARG A 386 20.28 -22.80 -9.98
CA ARG A 386 19.56 -23.67 -9.05
C ARG A 386 20.40 -23.98 -7.82
N ASP A 387 21.64 -24.39 -8.03
CA ASP A 387 22.57 -24.74 -6.95
C ASP A 387 22.83 -23.52 -6.05
N PHE A 388 23.05 -22.35 -6.66
CA PHE A 388 23.18 -21.08 -5.93
C PHE A 388 21.91 -20.76 -5.13
N ALA A 389 20.73 -20.84 -5.76
CA ALA A 389 19.47 -20.54 -5.09
C ALA A 389 19.17 -21.51 -3.93
N ASP A 390 19.51 -22.79 -4.06
CA ASP A 390 19.30 -23.79 -3.01
C ASP A 390 20.18 -23.53 -1.78
N GLN A 391 21.37 -22.98 -1.97
CA GLN A 391 22.23 -22.53 -0.88
C GLN A 391 21.72 -21.20 -0.29
N GLN A 392 21.57 -20.18 -1.15
CA GLN A 392 21.26 -18.80 -0.75
C GLN A 392 19.87 -18.66 -0.10
N LEU A 393 18.88 -19.40 -0.59
CA LEU A 393 17.49 -19.35 -0.12
C LEU A 393 17.11 -20.56 0.75
N SER A 394 18.10 -21.31 1.24
CA SER A 394 17.89 -22.53 2.05
C SER A 394 16.90 -22.33 3.21
N GLY A 395 16.97 -21.18 3.89
CA GLY A 395 16.07 -20.84 5.01
C GLY A 395 14.59 -20.68 4.64
N ILE A 396 14.28 -20.41 3.36
CA ILE A 396 12.91 -20.21 2.86
C ILE A 396 12.48 -21.26 1.81
N ALA A 397 13.39 -22.12 1.36
CA ALA A 397 13.18 -23.06 0.26
C ALA A 397 11.94 -23.94 0.46
N VAL A 398 11.75 -24.48 1.67
CA VAL A 398 10.57 -25.29 2.03
C VAL A 398 9.28 -24.48 1.87
N GLY A 399 9.27 -23.22 2.31
CA GLY A 399 8.12 -22.34 2.15
C GLY A 399 7.82 -22.05 0.68
N VAL A 400 8.85 -21.77 -0.12
CA VAL A 400 8.74 -21.55 -1.57
C VAL A 400 8.16 -22.77 -2.27
N GLU A 401 8.58 -23.98 -1.93
CA GLU A 401 8.02 -25.20 -2.50
C GLU A 401 6.52 -25.33 -2.20
N ILE A 402 6.14 -25.10 -0.94
CA ILE A 402 4.75 -25.15 -0.48
C ILE A 402 3.90 -24.09 -1.20
N MET A 403 4.38 -22.85 -1.28
CA MET A 403 3.71 -21.77 -2.01
C MET A 403 3.52 -22.12 -3.49
N ASN A 404 4.56 -22.62 -4.16
CA ASN A 404 4.48 -23.03 -5.56
C ASN A 404 3.44 -24.13 -5.78
N ARG A 405 3.36 -25.12 -4.88
CA ARG A 405 2.34 -26.17 -4.92
C ARG A 405 0.94 -25.59 -4.73
N ALA A 406 0.77 -24.75 -3.72
CA ALA A 406 -0.51 -24.13 -3.40
C ALA A 406 -1.02 -23.25 -4.55
N TYR A 407 -0.18 -22.38 -5.12
CA TYR A 407 -0.56 -21.51 -6.24
C TYR A 407 -0.90 -22.28 -7.52
N LYS A 408 -0.43 -23.52 -7.67
CA LYS A 408 -0.77 -24.44 -8.77
C LYS A 408 -1.98 -25.34 -8.47
N GLY A 409 -2.61 -25.18 -7.30
CA GLY A 409 -3.72 -26.03 -6.84
C GLY A 409 -3.31 -27.47 -6.56
N GLN A 410 -2.04 -27.74 -6.29
CA GLN A 410 -1.57 -29.07 -5.88
C GLN A 410 -1.85 -29.28 -4.40
N SER A 411 -2.12 -30.52 -3.99
CA SER A 411 -2.38 -30.84 -2.58
C SER A 411 -1.22 -30.40 -1.69
N VAL A 412 -1.55 -29.68 -0.62
CA VAL A 412 -0.68 -29.23 0.47
C VAL A 412 -1.35 -29.62 1.77
N ASP A 413 -0.58 -30.12 2.72
CA ASP A 413 -1.11 -30.54 4.02
C ASP A 413 -1.65 -29.35 4.83
N SER A 414 -2.67 -29.60 5.65
CA SER A 414 -3.34 -28.58 6.47
C SER A 414 -2.40 -27.86 7.46
N TYR A 415 -1.44 -28.57 8.06
CA TYR A 415 -0.44 -27.98 8.95
C TYR A 415 0.48 -27.02 8.19
N GLN A 416 0.88 -27.40 6.97
CA GLN A 416 1.70 -26.54 6.11
C GLN A 416 0.95 -25.30 5.66
N LEU A 417 -0.32 -25.42 5.28
CA LEU A 417 -1.16 -24.27 4.92
C LEU A 417 -1.26 -23.29 6.09
N LYS A 418 -1.50 -23.79 7.30
CA LYS A 418 -1.53 -22.96 8.52
C LYS A 418 -0.18 -22.29 8.80
N LYS A 419 0.94 -23.01 8.62
CA LYS A 419 2.28 -22.44 8.83
C LYS A 419 2.61 -21.29 7.87
N TYR A 420 2.07 -21.30 6.65
CA TYR A 420 2.34 -20.31 5.61
C TYR A 420 1.10 -19.47 5.24
N GLU A 421 0.16 -19.31 6.18
CA GLU A 421 -1.09 -18.56 5.99
C GLU A 421 -0.89 -17.07 5.69
N GLU A 422 0.25 -16.48 6.07
CA GLU A 422 0.63 -15.12 5.65
C GLU A 422 0.90 -15.00 4.15
N TYR A 423 1.15 -16.12 3.46
CA TYR A 423 1.50 -16.18 2.03
C TYR A 423 0.44 -16.87 1.16
N ILE A 424 -0.38 -17.73 1.75
CA ILE A 424 -1.34 -18.58 1.03
C ILE A 424 -2.75 -18.28 1.53
N ASP A 425 -3.59 -17.74 0.64
CA ASP A 425 -5.02 -17.60 0.88
C ASP A 425 -5.68 -18.97 0.75
N SER A 426 -6.27 -19.43 1.87
CA SER A 426 -6.96 -20.72 1.96
C SER A 426 -8.12 -20.84 0.99
N ASP A 427 -8.90 -19.77 0.78
CA ASP A 427 -10.02 -19.78 -0.15
C ASP A 427 -9.53 -19.72 -1.60
N ALA A 428 -8.52 -18.91 -1.88
CA ALA A 428 -7.88 -18.91 -3.21
C ALA A 428 -7.27 -20.28 -3.51
N TYR A 429 -6.62 -20.91 -2.54
CA TYR A 429 -6.05 -22.25 -2.67
C TYR A 429 -7.13 -23.30 -2.97
N ARG A 430 -8.23 -23.33 -2.20
CA ARG A 430 -9.37 -24.23 -2.46
C ARG A 430 -9.92 -24.05 -3.87
N ARG A 431 -10.08 -22.79 -4.33
CA ARG A 431 -10.49 -22.49 -5.71
C ARG A 431 -9.50 -23.05 -6.72
N GLN A 432 -8.19 -22.88 -6.50
CA GLN A 432 -7.16 -23.42 -7.40
C GLN A 432 -7.15 -24.95 -7.46
N VAL A 433 -7.38 -25.63 -6.33
CA VAL A 433 -7.50 -27.11 -6.29
C VAL A 433 -8.66 -27.58 -7.17
N LEU A 434 -9.83 -26.93 -7.07
CA LEU A 434 -11.00 -27.25 -7.90
C LEU A 434 -10.74 -26.99 -9.39
N ILE A 435 -10.16 -25.83 -9.73
CA ILE A 435 -9.79 -25.49 -11.12
C ILE A 435 -8.83 -26.53 -11.69
N ARG A 436 -7.82 -26.93 -10.91
CA ARG A 436 -6.86 -27.96 -11.30
C ARG A 436 -7.56 -29.30 -11.54
N ALA A 437 -8.42 -29.74 -10.63
CA ALA A 437 -9.15 -31.00 -10.75
C ALA A 437 -10.01 -31.03 -12.03
N ALA A 438 -10.73 -29.94 -12.31
CA ALA A 438 -11.50 -29.79 -13.55
C ALA A 438 -10.61 -29.85 -14.80
N ARG A 439 -9.43 -29.18 -14.78
CA ARG A 439 -8.48 -29.22 -15.89
C ARG A 439 -7.90 -30.62 -16.13
N VAL A 440 -7.55 -31.34 -15.08
CA VAL A 440 -7.05 -32.72 -15.17
C VAL A 440 -8.12 -33.65 -15.75
N LYS A 441 -9.37 -33.54 -15.27
CA LYS A 441 -10.51 -34.29 -15.80
C LYS A 441 -10.70 -34.04 -17.30
N ALA A 442 -10.73 -32.77 -17.73
CA ALA A 442 -10.87 -32.41 -19.14
C ALA A 442 -9.72 -32.93 -20.02
N VAL A 443 -8.47 -32.94 -19.52
CA VAL A 443 -7.33 -33.51 -20.25
C VAL A 443 -7.46 -35.02 -20.38
N ASN A 444 -7.89 -35.71 -19.32
CA ASN A 444 -8.09 -37.16 -19.33
C ASN A 444 -9.23 -37.56 -20.29
N GLU A 445 -10.35 -36.83 -20.29
CA GLU A 445 -11.45 -37.03 -21.24
C GLU A 445 -11.01 -36.83 -22.70
N ARG A 446 -10.22 -35.78 -22.98
CA ARG A 446 -9.65 -35.54 -24.32
C ARG A 446 -8.69 -36.66 -24.75
N ARG A 447 -7.87 -37.18 -23.83
CA ARG A 447 -6.97 -38.30 -24.09
C ARG A 447 -7.76 -39.57 -24.40
N ALA A 448 -8.77 -39.90 -23.58
CA ALA A 448 -9.66 -41.04 -23.79
C ALA A 448 -10.39 -40.95 -25.15
N LYS A 449 -10.89 -39.77 -25.52
CA LYS A 449 -11.54 -39.55 -26.83
C LYS A 449 -10.57 -39.78 -27.99
N LYS A 450 -9.36 -39.23 -27.94
CA LYS A 450 -8.33 -39.45 -28.96
C LYS A 450 -7.91 -40.92 -29.07
N GLU A 451 -7.89 -41.64 -27.96
CA GLU A 451 -7.56 -43.06 -27.94
C GLU A 451 -8.68 -43.90 -28.55
N MET A 452 -9.95 -43.61 -28.24
CA MET A 452 -11.11 -44.23 -28.90
C MET A 452 -11.13 -43.93 -30.41
N GLU A 453 -10.85 -42.70 -30.84
CA GLU A 453 -10.77 -42.32 -32.25
C GLU A 453 -9.66 -43.11 -32.98
N ARG A 454 -8.47 -43.23 -32.38
CA ARG A 454 -7.34 -44.03 -32.92
C ARG A 454 -7.67 -45.53 -33.02
N GLN A 455 -8.38 -46.08 -32.03
CA GLN A 455 -8.82 -47.47 -32.05
C GLN A 455 -9.89 -47.72 -33.13
N ALA A 456 -10.79 -46.75 -33.35
CA ALA A 456 -11.76 -46.79 -34.44
C ALA A 456 -11.08 -46.74 -35.81
N THR A 457 -10.11 -45.84 -36.03
CA THR A 457 -9.40 -45.75 -37.33
C THR A 457 -8.60 -47.02 -37.65
N LYS A 458 -7.97 -47.65 -36.64
CA LYS A 458 -7.26 -48.93 -36.81
C LYS A 458 -8.17 -50.11 -37.13
N LYS A 459 -9.44 -50.08 -36.72
CA LYS A 459 -10.44 -51.10 -37.08
C LYS A 459 -10.96 -50.91 -38.51
N THR A 460 -11.06 -49.68 -38.99
CA THR A 460 -11.51 -49.38 -40.36
C THR A 460 -10.44 -49.64 -41.41
N SER A 461 -9.14 -49.55 -41.07
CA SER A 461 -8.02 -49.86 -41.99
C SER A 461 -7.62 -51.34 -42.06
N ARG A 462 -8.31 -52.22 -41.32
CA ARG A 462 -8.10 -53.68 -41.29
C ARG A 462 -9.26 -54.45 -41.95
N LYS A 463 -10.27 -53.74 -42.45
CA LYS A 463 -11.23 -54.21 -43.44
C LYS A 463 -10.81 -53.64 -44.78
#